data_AF-A0A8F4FQS2-F1
#
_entry.id   AF-A0A8F4FQS2-F1
#
_cell.length_a   1.000
_cell.length_b   1.000
_cell.length_c   1.000
_cell.angle_alpha   90.00
_cell.angle_beta   90.00
_cell.angle_gamma   90.00
#
_symmetry.space_group_name_H-M   'P 1'
#
loop_
_entity.id
_entity.type
_entity.pdbx_description
1 polymer ?
#
loop_
_entity_poly.entity_id
_entity_poly.type
_entity_poly.pdbx_seq_one_letter_code
_entity_poly.pdbx_strand_id
1 'polypeptide(L)' 'MIARVLAEESFSPFLGDDLVVYLVLAMGAALLVGNLAAILRPPAAARGEDDLERAPVTRSLVMAGIGGIAALWALVSLFQ' A
#
# COMPACT_ATOMS: atom_id res chain seq x y z
N MET A 1 -1.75 -38.51 16.32
CA MET A 1 -1.22 -38.63 14.94
C MET A 1 -2.00 -37.74 13.96
N ILE A 2 -3.33 -37.84 13.90
CA ILE A 2 -4.19 -37.01 13.01
C ILE A 2 -4.06 -35.50 13.28
N ALA A 3 -3.93 -35.07 14.54
CA ALA A 3 -3.73 -33.66 14.89
C ALA A 3 -2.39 -33.06 14.43
N ARG A 4 -1.36 -33.88 14.16
CA ARG A 4 -0.10 -33.42 13.57
C ARG A 4 -0.18 -33.28 12.05
N VAL A 5 -0.93 -34.17 11.39
CA VAL A 5 -1.14 -34.16 9.94
C VAL A 5 -1.92 -32.92 9.48
N LEU A 6 -2.88 -32.44 10.28
CA LEU A 6 -3.60 -31.19 9.98
C LEU A 6 -2.75 -29.92 10.19
N ALA A 7 -1.69 -30.00 10.98
CA ALA A 7 -0.74 -28.90 11.18
C ALA A 7 0.34 -28.86 10.08
N GLU A 8 0.45 -29.92 9.28
CA GLU A 8 1.43 -30.07 8.20
C GLU A 8 0.89 -29.69 6.81
N GLU A 9 -0.37 -29.22 6.71
CA GLU A 9 -0.85 -28.44 5.56
C GLU A 9 -0.09 -27.10 5.56
N SER A 10 1.18 -27.18 5.20
CA SER A 10 2.12 -26.09 5.11
C SER A 10 1.63 -25.21 3.97
N PHE A 11 0.83 -24.20 4.31
CA PHE A 11 0.48 -23.15 3.36
C PHE A 11 1.78 -22.41 3.00
N SER A 12 2.46 -22.86 1.95
CA SER A 12 3.57 -22.12 1.35
C SER A 12 2.98 -20.98 0.53
N PRO A 13 3.16 -19.72 0.95
CA PRO A 13 2.64 -18.60 0.20
C PRO A 13 3.31 -18.55 -1.19
N PHE A 14 2.57 -18.19 -2.23
CA PHE A 14 3.08 -18.10 -3.62
C PHE A 14 4.33 -17.20 -3.75
N LEU A 15 4.46 -16.21 -2.86
CA LEU A 15 5.56 -15.24 -2.82
C LEU A 15 6.64 -15.57 -1.77
N GLY A 16 6.60 -16.78 -1.20
CA GLY A 16 7.54 -17.25 -0.18
C GLY A 16 7.28 -16.69 1.22
N ASP A 17 8.29 -16.84 2.08
CA ASP A 17 8.24 -16.43 3.49
C ASP A 17 8.06 -14.90 3.65
N ASP A 18 8.50 -14.14 2.65
CA ASP A 18 8.41 -12.68 2.60
C ASP A 18 7.12 -12.15 1.96
N LEU A 19 6.08 -12.99 1.76
CA LEU A 19 4.82 -12.56 1.16
C LEU A 19 4.30 -11.25 1.78
N VAL A 20 4.30 -11.15 3.12
CA VAL A 20 3.80 -9.95 3.80
C VAL A 20 4.66 -8.74 3.48
N VAL A 21 5.99 -8.90 3.41
CA VAL A 21 6.93 -7.82 3.06
C VAL A 21 6.64 -7.31 1.66
N TYR A 22 6.47 -8.21 0.69
CA TYR A 22 6.11 -7.84 -0.69
C TYR A 22 4.74 -7.16 -0.78
N LEU A 23 3.73 -7.63 -0.03
CA LEU A 23 2.40 -7.02 -0.02
C LEU A 23 2.44 -5.60 0.58
N VAL A 24 3.18 -5.41 1.68
CA VAL A 24 3.37 -4.10 2.31
C VAL A 24 4.13 -3.16 1.37
N LEU A 25 5.18 -3.66 0.70
CA LEU A 25 5.93 -2.89 -0.29
C LEU A 25 5.03 -2.43 -1.44
N ALA A 26 4.25 -3.35 -2.02
CA ALA A 26 3.35 -3.05 -3.12
C ALA A 26 2.25 -2.06 -2.70
N MET A 27 1.60 -2.29 -1.55
CA MET A 27 0.54 -1.43 -1.02
C MET A 27 1.08 -0.04 -0.67
N GLY A 28 2.22 0.03 0.01
CA GLY A 28 2.86 1.29 0.38
C GLY A 28 3.28 2.10 -0.83
N ALA A 29 3.89 1.46 -1.83
CA ALA A 29 4.28 2.11 -3.07
C ALA A 29 3.05 2.59 -3.86
N ALA A 30 1.99 1.80 -3.94
CA ALA A 30 0.74 2.20 -4.58
C ALA A 30 0.08 3.40 -3.87
N LEU A 31 0.07 3.41 -2.54
CA LEU A 31 -0.47 4.52 -1.76
C LEU A 31 0.35 5.81 -1.93
N LEU A 32 1.68 5.69 -1.96
CA LEU A 32 2.57 6.82 -2.25
C LEU A 32 2.33 7.37 -3.65
N VAL A 33 2.48 6.54 -4.68
CA VAL A 33 2.40 6.96 -6.09
C VAL A 33 1.01 7.45 -6.45
N GLY A 34 -0.05 6.76 -6.00
CA GLY A 34 -1.43 7.15 -6.28
C GLY A 34 -1.81 8.51 -5.70
N ASN A 35 -1.42 8.79 -4.45
CA ASN A 35 -1.69 10.08 -3.82
C ASN A 35 -0.84 11.21 -4.43
N LEU A 36 0.43 10.96 -4.77
CA LEU A 36 1.26 11.94 -5.47
C LEU A 36 0.70 12.23 -6.87
N ALA A 37 0.30 11.21 -7.62
CA ALA A 37 -0.31 11.37 -8.94
C ALA A 37 -1.61 12.20 -8.89
N ALA A 38 -2.42 12.02 -7.84
CA ALA A 38 -3.63 12.82 -7.63
C ALA A 38 -3.32 14.32 -7.38
N ILE A 39 -2.19 14.63 -6.73
CA ILE A 39 -1.74 16.02 -6.52
C ILE A 39 -1.14 16.61 -7.80
N LEU A 40 -0.34 15.83 -8.53
CA LEU A 40 0.33 16.29 -9.76
C LEU A 40 -0.65 16.48 -10.92
N ARG A 41 -1.69 15.63 -10.99
CA ARG A 41 -2.73 15.70 -12.02
C ARG A 41 -4.11 15.73 -11.38
N PRO A 42 -4.48 16.87 -10.75
CA PRO A 42 -5.81 17.01 -10.21
C PRO A 42 -6.86 16.92 -11.33
N PRO A 43 -8.04 16.33 -11.07
CA PRO A 43 -9.10 16.23 -12.07
C PRO A 43 -9.54 17.62 -12.54
N ALA A 44 -9.73 17.78 -13.85
CA ALA A 44 -9.97 19.07 -14.51
C ALA A 44 -11.37 19.67 -14.25
N ALA A 45 -12.31 18.90 -13.71
CA ALA A 45 -13.64 19.36 -13.36
C ALA A 45 -14.10 18.70 -12.07
N ALA A 46 -14.68 19.51 -11.19
CA ALA A 46 -15.56 19.07 -10.13
C ALA A 46 -16.70 18.26 -10.76
N ARG A 47 -16.94 17.02 -10.30
CA ARG A 47 -17.95 16.12 -10.89
C ARG A 47 -19.36 16.37 -10.36
N GLY A 48 -19.56 17.29 -9.41
CA GLY A 48 -20.86 17.67 -8.85
C GLY A 48 -20.81 18.95 -8.01
N GLU A 49 -21.98 19.46 -7.59
CA GLU A 49 -22.12 20.66 -6.74
C GLU A 49 -21.52 20.49 -5.33
N ASP A 50 -21.33 19.26 -4.86
CA ASP A 50 -20.68 18.93 -3.58
C ASP A 50 -19.16 18.74 -3.68
N ASP A 51 -18.56 18.86 -4.87
CA ASP A 51 -17.12 18.67 -5.03
C ASP A 51 -16.37 19.90 -4.48
N LEU A 52 -15.30 19.64 -3.73
CA LEU A 52 -14.55 20.71 -3.06
C LEU A 52 -13.88 21.63 -4.10
N GLU A 53 -14.00 22.95 -3.94
CA GLU A 53 -13.32 23.96 -4.77
C GLU A 53 -11.79 23.74 -4.85
N ARG A 54 -11.22 23.07 -3.84
CA ARG A 54 -9.81 22.70 -3.78
C ARG A 54 -9.66 21.28 -3.27
N ALA A 55 -8.98 20.44 -4.03
CA ALA A 55 -8.65 19.07 -3.60
C ALA A 55 -7.96 19.09 -2.22
N PRO A 56 -8.30 18.18 -1.29
CA PRO A 56 -7.73 18.15 0.06
C PRO A 56 -6.27 17.66 0.06
N VAL A 57 -5.34 18.54 -0.36
CA VAL A 57 -3.91 18.26 -0.55
C VAL A 57 -3.27 17.70 0.72
N THR A 58 -3.64 18.22 1.90
CA THR A 58 -3.12 17.76 3.18
C THR A 58 -3.41 16.27 3.40
N ARG A 59 -4.61 15.80 3.08
CA ARG A 59 -4.99 14.39 3.25
C ARG A 59 -4.18 13.51 2.31
N SER A 60 -4.03 13.92 1.05
CA SER A 60 -3.24 13.17 0.07
C SER A 60 -1.77 13.08 0.45
N LEU A 61 -1.16 14.17 0.95
CA LEU A 61 0.24 14.16 1.41
C LEU A 61 0.46 13.25 2.62
N VAL A 62 -0.46 13.26 3.59
CA VAL A 62 -0.39 12.37 4.77
C VAL A 62 -0.45 10.91 4.33
N MET A 63 -1.39 10.55 3.46
CA MET A 63 -1.53 9.19 2.94
C MET A 63 -0.31 8.75 2.12
N ALA A 64 0.21 9.65 1.28
CA ALA A 64 1.44 9.44 0.54
C ALA A 64 2.62 9.16 1.49
N GLY A 65 2.75 9.95 2.56
CA GLY A 65 3.79 9.77 3.58
C GLY A 65 3.70 8.42 4.30
N ILE A 66 2.50 8.03 4.73
CA ILE A 66 2.27 6.71 5.37
C ILE A 66 2.68 5.58 4.42
N GLY A 67 2.23 5.64 3.16
CA GLY A 67 2.57 4.65 2.14
C GLY A 67 4.07 4.60 1.87
N GLY A 68 4.72 5.76 1.79
CA GLY A 68 6.17 5.87 1.58
C GLY A 68 6.97 5.28 2.74
N ILE A 69 6.61 5.56 3.99
CA ILE A 69 7.27 4.98 5.16
C ILE A 69 7.12 3.45 5.17
N ALA A 70 5.90 2.94 4.92
CA ALA A 70 5.66 1.51 4.84
C ALA A 70 6.45 0.84 3.71
N ALA A 71 6.50 1.47 2.53
CA ALA A 71 7.26 0.98 1.38
C ALA A 71 8.77 0.96 1.68
N LEU A 72 9.32 2.03 2.25
CA LEU A 72 10.74 2.09 2.63
C LEU A 72 11.09 1.04 3.68
N TRP A 73 10.24 0.88 4.70
CA TRP A 73 10.43 -0.15 5.72
C TRP A 73 10.44 -1.55 5.10
N ALA A 74 9.45 -1.88 4.26
CA ALA A 74 9.39 -3.18 3.59
C ALA A 74 10.58 -3.42 2.65
N LEU A 75 11.03 -2.36 1.95
CA LEU A 75 12.20 -2.43 1.08
C LEU A 75 13.47 -2.75 1.88
N VAL A 76 13.65 -2.11 3.04
CA VAL A 76 14.76 -2.40 3.95
C VAL A 76 14.67 -3.84 4.47
N SER A 77 13.49 -4.27 4.92
CA SER A 77 13.27 -5.63 5.44
C SER A 77 13.62 -6.72 4.43
N LEU A 78 13.49 -6.47 3.12
CA LEU A 78 13.82 -7.45 2.07
C LEU A 78 15.34 -7.67 1.92
N PHE A 79 16.17 -6.73 2.37
CA PHE A 79 17.62 -6.82 2.30
C PHE A 79 18.27 -7.27 3.62
N GLN A 80 17.48 -7.60 4.65
CA GLN A 80 17.95 -8.09 5.95
C GLN A 80 17.76 -9.60 6.07
#